data_AF-A0A9D5EFM1-F1
#
_entry.id   AF-A0A9D5EFM1-F1
#
_cell.length_a   1.000
_cell.length_b   1.000
_cell.length_c   1.000
_cell.angle_alpha   90.00
_cell.angle_beta   90.00
_cell.angle_gamma   90.00
#
_symmetry.space_group_name_H-M   'P 1'
#
loop_
_entity.id
_entity.type
_entity.pdbx_description
1 polymer ?
#
loop_
_entity_poly.entity_id
_entity_poly.type
_entity_poly.pdbx_seq_one_letter_code
_entity_poly.pdbx_strand_id
1 'polypeptide(L)'
;MTEAEFEARFGDWLRLEAGVDEPRRVVRRGPGAILVSKFDEGFAGRLLETIAALPEVFEDAVVGRAYDIVAIEMPGATRVSCWHEAVRRILASAVDAGRLTADERAAVLAGVDSVAALLDSVLWTGPIVGGEFSPAQGEVDAYREARARMDLTNGLFTRFYGTFEGLPVVNHCPGAQLARRLTAQAWTLCTGLPPGP
;
A
#
# COMPACT_ATOMS: atom_id res chain seq x y z
N MET A 1 23.32 24.51 -16.47
CA MET A 1 21.92 24.66 -16.08
C MET A 1 21.87 24.97 -14.60
N THR A 2 21.23 26.07 -14.23
CA THR A 2 20.97 26.42 -12.83
C THR A 2 19.87 25.53 -12.24
N GLU A 3 19.72 25.50 -10.92
CA GLU A 3 18.66 24.70 -10.29
C GLU A 3 17.26 25.20 -10.71
N ALA A 4 17.06 26.51 -10.81
CA ALA A 4 15.80 27.10 -11.26
C ALA A 4 15.47 26.76 -12.73
N GLU A 5 16.47 26.76 -13.61
CA GLU A 5 16.29 26.32 -15.00
C GLU A 5 15.92 24.83 -15.10
N PHE A 6 16.53 24.00 -14.24
CA PHE A 6 16.18 22.59 -14.16
C PHE A 6 14.75 22.40 -13.67
N GLU A 7 14.37 23.01 -12.55
CA GLU A 7 13.03 22.88 -11.96
C GLU A 7 11.94 23.32 -12.93
N ALA A 8 12.14 24.44 -13.64
CA ALA A 8 11.20 24.91 -14.65
C ALA A 8 11.04 23.89 -15.81
N ARG A 9 12.15 23.47 -16.41
CA ARG A 9 12.12 22.51 -17.54
C ARG A 9 11.58 21.15 -17.13
N PHE A 10 11.94 20.68 -15.95
CA PHE A 10 11.47 19.42 -15.40
C PHE A 10 9.98 19.47 -15.08
N GLY A 11 9.48 20.58 -14.52
CA GLY A 11 8.07 20.81 -14.27
C GLY A 11 7.24 20.88 -15.55
N ASP A 12 7.78 21.48 -16.62
CA ASP A 12 7.15 21.49 -17.94
C ASP A 12 7.11 20.10 -18.56
N TRP A 13 8.23 19.36 -18.50
CA TRP A 13 8.29 17.98 -18.96
C TRP A 13 7.28 17.08 -18.23
N LEU A 14 7.20 17.19 -16.89
CA LEU A 14 6.25 16.41 -16.09
C LEU A 14 4.80 16.63 -16.53
N ARG A 15 4.42 17.87 -16.83
CA ARG A 15 3.05 18.22 -17.23
C ARG A 15 2.79 17.88 -18.70
N LEU A 16 3.64 18.34 -19.59
CA LEU A 16 3.39 18.33 -21.04
C LEU A 16 3.73 16.98 -21.69
N GLU A 17 4.74 16.27 -21.18
CA GLU A 17 5.20 15.02 -21.76
C GLU A 17 4.80 13.81 -20.91
N ALA A 18 4.99 13.87 -19.58
CA ALA A 18 4.66 12.75 -18.69
C ALA A 18 3.19 12.72 -18.26
N GLY A 19 2.39 13.75 -18.58
CA GLY A 19 0.97 13.83 -18.27
C GLY A 19 0.66 13.85 -16.76
N VAL A 20 1.54 14.46 -15.96
CA VAL A 20 1.41 14.58 -14.51
C VAL A 20 1.00 16.01 -14.16
N ASP A 21 -0.30 16.22 -13.94
CA ASP A 21 -0.86 17.54 -13.60
C ASP A 21 -0.58 17.95 -12.14
N GLU A 22 -0.42 16.96 -11.26
CA GLU A 22 -0.14 17.18 -9.84
C GLU A 22 1.35 17.46 -9.60
N PRO A 23 1.70 18.37 -8.68
CA PRO A 23 3.09 18.65 -8.37
C PRO A 23 3.84 17.41 -7.89
N ARG A 24 5.12 17.34 -8.28
CA ARG A 24 6.09 16.34 -7.83
C ARG A 24 7.35 17.04 -7.38
N ARG A 25 7.73 16.82 -6.12
CA ARG A 25 8.99 17.32 -5.56
C ARG A 25 10.13 16.40 -5.97
N VAL A 26 11.24 16.97 -6.43
CA VAL A 26 12.47 16.21 -6.65
C VAL A 26 13.09 15.88 -5.29
N VAL A 27 13.22 14.58 -4.99
CA VAL A 27 13.78 14.08 -3.72
C VAL A 27 15.28 13.85 -3.86
N ARG A 28 15.70 13.29 -5.01
CA ARG A 28 17.10 12.99 -5.28
C ARG A 28 17.34 12.95 -6.77
N ARG A 29 18.44 13.55 -7.21
CA ARG A 29 19.00 13.32 -8.55
C ARG A 29 20.24 12.44 -8.39
N GLY A 30 20.23 11.28 -9.02
CA GLY A 30 21.35 10.36 -9.03
C GLY A 30 21.79 10.05 -10.46
N PRO A 31 22.97 9.42 -10.62
CA PRO A 31 23.46 9.01 -11.93
C PRO A 31 22.59 7.95 -12.61
N GLY A 32 21.73 7.25 -11.85
CA GLY A 32 20.85 6.21 -12.38
C GLY A 32 19.37 6.59 -12.51
N ALA A 33 18.91 7.65 -11.83
CA ALA A 33 17.50 8.06 -11.85
C ALA A 33 17.27 9.43 -11.20
N ILE A 34 16.16 10.07 -11.55
CA ILE A 34 15.57 11.19 -10.82
C ILE A 34 14.42 10.64 -9.97
N LEU A 35 14.56 10.70 -8.65
CA LEU A 35 13.52 10.31 -7.71
C LEU A 35 12.64 11.51 -7.39
N VAL A 36 11.34 11.36 -7.62
CA VAL A 36 10.33 12.35 -7.26
C VAL A 36 9.33 11.80 -6.24
N SER A 37 8.68 12.69 -5.52
CA SER A 37 7.63 12.37 -4.55
C SER A 37 6.45 13.30 -4.73
N LYS A 38 5.24 12.77 -4.55
CA LYS A 38 4.01 13.57 -4.41
C LYS A 38 3.79 14.06 -2.98
N PHE A 39 4.56 13.54 -2.03
CA PHE A 39 4.45 13.85 -0.61
C PHE A 39 5.46 14.91 -0.19
N ASP A 40 5.07 15.67 0.82
CA ASP A 40 5.89 16.69 1.45
C ASP A 40 7.17 16.11 2.06
N GLU A 41 8.10 17.01 2.37
CA GLU A 41 9.30 16.65 3.10
C GLU A 41 8.99 16.04 4.47
N GLY A 42 9.76 15.03 4.85
CA GLY A 42 9.58 14.28 6.10
C GLY A 42 8.38 13.33 6.15
N PHE A 43 7.49 13.30 5.15
CA PHE A 43 6.32 12.40 5.16
C PHE A 43 6.71 10.93 5.37
N ALA A 44 7.72 10.44 4.64
CA ALA A 44 8.15 9.05 4.76
C ALA A 44 8.69 8.73 6.16
N GLY A 45 9.41 9.65 6.78
CA GLY A 45 9.89 9.50 8.16
C GLY A 45 8.74 9.41 9.15
N ARG A 46 7.79 10.37 9.08
CA ARG A 46 6.58 10.36 9.91
C ARG A 46 5.78 9.08 9.74
N LEU A 47 5.58 8.62 8.50
CA LEU A 47 4.87 7.37 8.23
C LEU A 47 5.55 6.16 8.89
N LEU A 48 6.88 6.08 8.84
CA LEU A 48 7.62 4.99 9.48
C LEU A 48 7.54 5.06 11.02
N GLU A 49 7.59 6.26 11.59
CA GLU A 49 7.40 6.49 13.03
C GLU A 49 5.98 6.09 13.46
N THR A 50 4.96 6.51 12.72
CA THR A 50 3.56 6.11 12.92
C THR A 50 3.42 4.58 12.90
N ILE A 51 4.02 3.91 11.90
CA ILE A 51 3.97 2.45 11.78
C ILE A 51 4.66 1.77 12.97
N ALA A 52 5.80 2.31 13.43
CA ALA A 52 6.52 1.77 14.57
C ALA A 52 5.70 1.87 15.88
N ALA A 53 4.80 2.85 15.98
CA ALA A 53 3.89 3.02 17.10
C ALA A 53 2.65 2.09 17.07
N LEU A 54 2.46 1.31 16.00
CA LEU A 54 1.29 0.45 15.76
C LEU A 54 1.66 -1.02 15.49
N PRO A 55 2.40 -1.69 16.40
CA PRO A 55 2.77 -3.09 16.19
C PRO A 55 1.55 -4.01 16.00
N GLU A 56 0.42 -3.70 16.66
CA GLU A 56 -0.78 -4.54 16.68
C GLU A 56 -1.45 -4.68 15.31
N VAL A 57 -1.30 -3.70 14.41
CA VAL A 57 -1.82 -3.76 13.03
C VAL A 57 -1.08 -4.84 12.22
N PHE A 58 0.09 -5.26 12.68
CA PHE A 58 0.92 -6.25 12.02
C PHE A 58 1.01 -7.59 12.74
N GLU A 59 0.27 -7.74 13.82
CA GLU A 59 0.20 -8.98 14.58
C GLU A 59 -1.00 -9.80 14.09
N ASP A 60 -0.71 -10.91 13.41
CA ASP A 60 -1.74 -11.77 12.81
C ASP A 60 -2.78 -12.24 13.83
N ALA A 61 -2.36 -12.45 15.09
CA ALA A 61 -3.28 -12.84 16.17
C ALA A 61 -4.23 -11.69 16.58
N VAL A 62 -3.78 -10.44 16.58
CA VAL A 62 -4.61 -9.27 16.90
C VAL A 62 -5.60 -9.03 15.77
N VAL A 63 -5.09 -8.94 14.53
CA VAL A 63 -5.92 -8.69 13.35
C VAL A 63 -6.87 -9.86 13.11
N GLY A 64 -6.45 -11.11 13.32
CA GLY A 64 -7.30 -12.29 13.22
C GLY A 64 -8.47 -12.27 14.21
N ARG A 65 -8.24 -11.90 15.47
CA ARG A 65 -9.36 -11.75 16.44
C ARG A 65 -10.33 -10.64 16.02
N ALA A 66 -9.81 -9.50 15.56
CA ALA A 66 -10.65 -8.42 15.07
C ALA A 66 -11.43 -8.83 13.81
N TYR A 67 -10.80 -9.58 12.92
CA TYR A 67 -11.42 -10.17 11.73
C TYR A 67 -12.58 -11.09 12.10
N ASP A 68 -12.38 -12.01 13.04
CA ASP A 68 -13.43 -12.96 13.46
C ASP A 68 -14.66 -12.23 14.01
N ILE A 69 -14.45 -11.19 14.84
CA ILE A 69 -15.52 -10.34 15.36
C ILE A 69 -16.28 -9.66 14.20
N VAL A 70 -15.56 -9.02 13.29
CA VAL A 70 -16.15 -8.33 12.14
C VAL A 70 -16.90 -9.31 11.22
N ALA A 71 -16.37 -10.50 10.98
CA ALA A 71 -17.00 -11.53 10.15
C ALA A 71 -18.33 -12.01 10.75
N ILE A 72 -18.44 -12.07 12.08
CA ILE A 72 -19.69 -12.37 12.79
C ILE A 72 -20.69 -11.22 12.64
N GLU A 73 -20.23 -9.98 12.78
CA GLU A 73 -21.07 -8.77 12.71
C GLU A 73 -21.53 -8.41 11.30
N MET A 74 -20.81 -8.86 10.27
CA MET A 74 -21.05 -8.55 8.86
C MET A 74 -21.33 -9.82 8.04
N PRO A 75 -22.40 -10.57 8.33
CA PRO A 75 -22.74 -11.75 7.55
C PRO A 75 -23.01 -11.36 6.09
N GLY A 76 -22.45 -12.13 5.15
CA GLY A 76 -22.61 -11.85 3.72
C GLY A 76 -21.58 -10.88 3.13
N ALA A 77 -20.71 -10.27 3.94
CA ALA A 77 -19.61 -9.44 3.44
C ALA A 77 -18.49 -10.29 2.81
N THR A 78 -17.72 -9.69 1.90
CA THR A 78 -16.52 -10.36 1.37
C THR A 78 -15.48 -10.49 2.48
N ARG A 79 -14.68 -11.56 2.41
CA ARG A 79 -13.59 -11.80 3.36
C ARG A 79 -12.60 -10.63 3.39
N VAL A 80 -12.29 -10.04 2.24
CA VAL A 80 -11.42 -8.85 2.15
C VAL A 80 -12.04 -7.64 2.86
N SER A 81 -13.35 -7.41 2.69
CA SER A 81 -14.06 -6.33 3.40
C SER A 81 -14.01 -6.52 4.92
N CYS A 82 -14.14 -7.75 5.42
CA CYS A 82 -14.02 -8.03 6.85
C CYS A 82 -12.60 -7.77 7.38
N TRP A 83 -11.56 -8.15 6.62
CA TRP A 83 -10.18 -7.81 6.97
C TRP A 83 -9.93 -6.31 6.98
N HIS A 84 -10.40 -5.61 5.95
CA HIS A 84 -10.27 -4.16 5.81
C HIS A 84 -10.92 -3.44 6.99
N GLU A 85 -12.15 -3.82 7.34
CA GLU A 85 -12.88 -3.26 8.47
C GLU A 85 -12.20 -3.58 9.81
N ALA A 86 -11.67 -4.79 10.00
CA ALA A 86 -10.92 -5.16 11.20
C ALA A 86 -9.69 -4.25 11.42
N VAL A 87 -8.90 -4.02 10.37
CA VAL A 87 -7.75 -3.10 10.42
C VAL A 87 -8.23 -1.66 10.67
N ARG A 88 -9.32 -1.23 10.02
CA ARG A 88 -9.89 0.12 10.21
C ARG A 88 -10.29 0.36 11.66
N ARG A 89 -10.86 -0.63 12.35
CA ARG A 89 -11.22 -0.57 13.77
C ARG A 89 -10.00 -0.49 14.67
N ILE A 90 -8.96 -1.29 14.41
CA ILE A 90 -7.70 -1.21 15.16
C ILE A 90 -7.10 0.20 15.06
N LEU A 91 -7.05 0.77 13.85
CA LEU A 91 -6.56 2.13 13.63
C LEU A 91 -7.44 3.19 14.32
N ALA A 92 -8.77 3.00 14.34
CA ALA A 92 -9.67 3.89 15.06
C ALA A 92 -9.41 3.84 16.57
N SER A 93 -9.25 2.64 17.15
CA SER A 93 -8.91 2.49 18.57
C SER A 93 -7.55 3.10 18.93
N ALA A 94 -6.58 3.11 18.00
CA ALA A 94 -5.32 3.80 18.22
C ALA A 94 -5.47 5.33 18.29
N VAL A 95 -6.39 5.91 17.51
CA VAL A 95 -6.75 7.34 17.61
C VAL A 95 -7.46 7.61 18.93
N ASP A 96 -8.45 6.79 19.30
CA ASP A 96 -9.21 6.96 20.55
C ASP A 96 -8.29 6.86 21.79
N ALA A 97 -7.25 6.04 21.71
CA ALA A 97 -6.23 5.91 22.75
C ALA A 97 -5.18 7.04 22.74
N GLY A 98 -5.28 8.02 21.83
CA GLY A 98 -4.33 9.12 21.69
C GLY A 98 -2.95 8.71 21.16
N ARG A 99 -2.82 7.51 20.57
CA ARG A 99 -1.57 7.00 19.98
C ARG A 99 -1.37 7.48 18.54
N LEU A 100 -2.45 7.88 17.88
CA LEU A 100 -2.45 8.44 16.53
C LEU A 100 -3.27 9.72 16.45
N THR A 101 -2.82 10.63 15.59
CA THR A 101 -3.66 11.69 15.06
C THR A 101 -4.57 11.18 13.93
N ALA A 102 -5.58 11.97 13.58
CA ALA A 102 -6.47 11.65 12.47
C ALA A 102 -5.73 11.58 11.11
N ASP A 103 -4.74 12.46 10.90
CA ASP A 103 -3.96 12.52 9.67
C ASP A 103 -3.02 11.31 9.53
N GLU A 104 -2.37 10.89 10.63
CA GLU A 104 -1.55 9.67 10.66
C GLU A 104 -2.39 8.43 10.38
N ARG A 105 -3.58 8.34 10.98
CA ARG A 105 -4.54 7.27 10.65
C ARG A 105 -4.90 7.29 9.17
N ALA A 106 -5.20 8.45 8.59
CA ALA A 106 -5.56 8.56 7.18
C ALA A 106 -4.41 8.12 6.26
N ALA A 107 -3.17 8.46 6.60
CA ALA A 107 -1.98 8.06 5.85
C ALA A 107 -1.79 6.53 5.85
N VAL A 108 -1.96 5.88 7.01
CA VAL A 108 -1.88 4.41 7.10
C VAL A 108 -3.05 3.78 6.37
N LEU A 109 -4.27 4.29 6.55
CA LEU A 109 -5.48 3.76 5.94
C LEU A 109 -5.41 3.77 4.41
N ALA A 110 -4.85 4.81 3.78
CA ALA A 110 -4.64 4.82 2.33
C ALA A 110 -3.78 3.64 1.82
N GLY A 111 -2.81 3.19 2.64
CA GLY A 111 -2.02 1.99 2.36
C GLY A 111 -2.85 0.71 2.52
N VAL A 112 -3.67 0.62 3.56
CA VAL A 112 -4.59 -0.50 3.80
C VAL A 112 -5.62 -0.61 2.68
N ASP A 113 -6.19 0.51 2.22
CA ASP A 113 -7.16 0.58 1.12
C ASP A 113 -6.54 0.04 -0.19
N SER A 114 -5.28 0.38 -0.45
CA SER A 114 -4.54 -0.12 -1.61
C SER A 114 -4.34 -1.63 -1.55
N VAL A 115 -4.09 -2.19 -0.35
CA VAL A 115 -3.96 -3.63 -0.14
C VAL A 115 -5.31 -4.33 -0.30
N ALA A 116 -6.39 -3.77 0.24
CA ALA A 116 -7.74 -4.30 0.08
C ALA A 116 -8.13 -4.38 -1.41
N ALA A 117 -7.96 -3.28 -2.16
CA ALA A 117 -8.25 -3.24 -3.58
C ALA A 117 -7.42 -4.25 -4.39
N LEU A 118 -6.13 -4.41 -4.05
CA LEU A 118 -5.30 -5.43 -4.68
C LEU A 118 -5.80 -6.84 -4.38
N LEU A 119 -6.13 -7.15 -3.12
CA LEU A 119 -6.66 -8.46 -2.77
C LEU A 119 -8.04 -8.75 -3.37
N ASP A 120 -8.92 -7.76 -3.48
CA ASP A 120 -10.20 -7.92 -4.17
C ASP A 120 -9.99 -8.27 -5.65
N SER A 121 -8.96 -7.70 -6.30
CA SER A 121 -8.60 -8.05 -7.67
C SER A 121 -8.02 -9.47 -7.80
N VAL A 122 -7.30 -9.93 -6.78
CA VAL A 122 -6.69 -11.28 -6.72
C VAL A 122 -7.73 -12.35 -6.40
N LEU A 123 -8.63 -12.08 -5.45
CA LEU A 123 -9.73 -12.95 -5.04
C LEU A 123 -11.00 -12.59 -5.81
N TRP A 124 -10.92 -12.62 -7.15
CA TRP A 124 -11.98 -12.15 -8.04
C TRP A 124 -13.29 -12.94 -7.90
N THR A 125 -13.26 -14.13 -7.30
CA THR A 125 -14.47 -14.90 -6.98
C THR A 125 -15.31 -14.25 -5.88
N GLY A 126 -14.78 -13.24 -5.17
CA GLY A 126 -15.49 -12.50 -4.14
C GLY A 126 -15.93 -13.38 -2.98
N PRO A 127 -15.01 -14.11 -2.31
CA PRO A 127 -15.39 -15.07 -1.29
C PRO A 127 -16.05 -14.36 -0.10
N ILE A 128 -17.15 -14.92 0.37
CA ILE A 128 -17.98 -14.37 1.46
C ILE A 128 -17.63 -15.06 2.79
N VAL A 129 -17.74 -14.34 3.90
CA VAL A 129 -17.57 -14.91 5.25
C VAL A 129 -18.67 -15.93 5.58
N GLY A 130 -18.33 -16.98 6.34
CA GLY A 130 -19.25 -18.04 6.75
C GLY A 130 -19.50 -19.15 5.73
N GLY A 131 -19.07 -18.98 4.47
CA GLY A 131 -19.04 -20.05 3.47
C GLY A 131 -17.73 -20.85 3.50
N GLU A 132 -17.78 -22.13 3.13
CA GLU A 132 -16.57 -22.87 2.76
C GLU A 132 -15.89 -22.16 1.59
N PHE A 133 -14.57 -21.97 1.70
CA PHE A 133 -13.80 -21.31 0.66
C PHE A 133 -12.42 -21.92 0.54
N SER A 134 -12.02 -22.15 -0.70
CA SER A 134 -10.65 -22.44 -1.09
C SER A 134 -10.38 -21.66 -2.38
N PRO A 135 -9.31 -20.84 -2.44
CA PRO A 135 -9.03 -20.06 -3.64
C PRO A 135 -8.71 -20.97 -4.82
N ALA A 136 -9.18 -20.58 -6.00
CA ALA A 136 -8.83 -21.29 -7.23
C ALA A 136 -7.33 -21.16 -7.52
N GLN A 137 -6.75 -22.11 -8.26
CA GLN A 137 -5.32 -22.08 -8.59
C GLN A 137 -4.90 -20.76 -9.27
N GLY A 138 -5.75 -20.20 -10.12
CA GLY A 138 -5.49 -18.90 -10.74
C GLY A 138 -5.40 -17.74 -9.73
N GLU A 139 -6.22 -17.75 -8.67
CA GLU A 139 -6.18 -16.71 -7.63
C GLU A 139 -4.89 -16.84 -6.80
N VAL A 140 -4.48 -18.08 -6.53
CA VAL A 140 -3.19 -18.39 -5.89
C VAL A 140 -2.01 -17.91 -6.75
N ASP A 141 -2.07 -18.11 -8.06
CA ASP A 141 -1.00 -17.68 -8.98
C ASP A 141 -0.98 -16.15 -9.13
N ALA A 142 -2.14 -15.50 -9.22
CA ALA A 142 -2.26 -14.04 -9.23
C ALA A 142 -1.70 -13.42 -7.94
N TYR A 143 -1.98 -14.03 -6.79
CA TYR A 143 -1.40 -13.62 -5.51
C TYR A 143 0.14 -13.69 -5.51
N ARG A 144 0.69 -14.84 -5.96
CA ARG A 144 2.15 -15.03 -6.04
C ARG A 144 2.80 -14.04 -6.99
N GLU A 145 2.20 -13.79 -8.14
CA GLU A 145 2.69 -12.80 -9.10
C GLU A 145 2.69 -11.39 -8.48
N ALA A 146 1.58 -10.98 -7.87
CA ALA A 146 1.48 -9.68 -7.20
C ALA A 146 2.56 -9.53 -6.12
N ARG A 147 2.74 -10.56 -5.28
CA ARG A 147 3.75 -10.60 -4.21
C ARG A 147 5.17 -10.54 -4.74
N ALA A 148 5.50 -11.32 -5.77
CA ALA A 148 6.81 -11.30 -6.41
C ALA A 148 7.15 -9.92 -7.00
N ARG A 149 6.15 -9.23 -7.57
CA ARG A 149 6.32 -7.86 -8.08
C ARG A 149 6.51 -6.83 -6.98
N MET A 150 6.07 -7.07 -5.74
CA MET A 150 6.36 -6.16 -4.61
C MET A 150 7.84 -6.21 -4.17
N ASP A 151 8.54 -7.31 -4.46
CA ASP A 151 9.93 -7.53 -4.04
C ASP A 151 10.97 -6.93 -4.98
N LEU A 152 10.55 -6.47 -6.15
CA LEU A 152 11.43 -5.85 -7.12
C LEU A 152 11.79 -4.41 -6.72
N THR A 153 13.05 -4.02 -6.94
CA THR A 153 13.54 -2.65 -6.69
C THR A 153 12.73 -1.58 -7.46
N ASN A 154 12.22 -1.93 -8.64
CA ASN A 154 11.25 -1.14 -9.42
C ASN A 154 9.92 -1.91 -9.56
N GLY A 155 9.42 -2.39 -8.43
CA GLY A 155 8.25 -3.26 -8.37
C GLY A 155 6.91 -2.55 -8.46
N LEU A 156 5.86 -3.24 -8.00
CA LEU A 156 4.47 -2.80 -8.01
C LEU A 156 4.25 -1.42 -7.34
N PHE A 157 5.16 -1.02 -6.46
CA PHE A 157 5.12 0.24 -5.72
C PHE A 157 6.02 1.35 -6.30
N THR A 158 6.53 1.16 -7.51
CA THR A 158 7.32 2.18 -8.23
C THR A 158 6.56 2.63 -9.46
N ARG A 159 6.30 3.94 -9.55
CA ARG A 159 5.75 4.57 -10.74
C ARG A 159 6.88 5.13 -11.60
N PHE A 160 6.94 4.70 -12.85
CA PHE A 160 7.79 5.28 -13.89
C PHE A 160 7.00 6.33 -14.66
N TYR A 161 7.55 7.54 -14.79
CA TYR A 161 6.91 8.65 -15.50
C TYR A 161 7.48 8.87 -16.91
N GLY A 162 8.58 8.20 -17.26
CA GLY A 162 9.30 8.44 -18.50
C GLY A 162 10.76 8.80 -18.24
N THR A 163 11.41 9.29 -19.29
CA THR A 163 12.83 9.65 -19.26
C THR A 163 12.98 11.15 -19.50
N PHE A 164 13.63 11.84 -18.55
CA PHE A 164 14.00 13.25 -18.67
C PHE A 164 15.52 13.35 -18.80
N GLU A 165 15.99 13.96 -19.90
CA GLU A 165 17.42 14.15 -20.18
C GLU A 165 18.24 12.85 -20.10
N GLY A 166 17.66 11.74 -20.57
CA GLY A 166 18.30 10.43 -20.56
C GLY A 166 18.25 9.70 -19.21
N LEU A 167 17.67 10.30 -18.17
CA LEU A 167 17.51 9.67 -16.85
C LEU A 167 16.05 9.22 -16.62
N PRO A 168 15.83 8.02 -16.07
CA PRO A 168 14.48 7.59 -15.70
C PRO A 168 13.96 8.43 -14.54
N VAL A 169 12.69 8.84 -14.63
CA VAL A 169 11.98 9.59 -13.59
C VAL A 169 11.02 8.65 -12.89
N VAL A 170 11.24 8.44 -11.59
CA VAL A 170 10.52 7.45 -10.80
C VAL A 170 9.99 8.03 -9.49
N ASN A 171 8.91 7.44 -8.98
CA ASN A 171 8.39 7.68 -7.64
C ASN A 171 8.19 6.34 -6.95
N HIS A 172 8.78 6.19 -5.76
CA HIS A 172 8.66 5.00 -4.93
C HIS A 172 7.67 5.25 -3.79
N CYS A 173 6.75 4.31 -3.58
CA CYS A 173 5.88 4.34 -2.40
C CYS A 173 6.74 4.14 -1.13
N PRO A 174 6.72 5.07 -0.16
CA PRO A 174 7.44 4.89 1.10
C PRO A 174 6.88 3.74 1.94
N GLY A 175 5.62 3.36 1.72
CA GLY A 175 4.94 2.25 2.41
C GLY A 175 5.02 0.89 1.71
N ALA A 176 5.94 0.68 0.76
CA ALA A 176 6.02 -0.57 -0.01
C ALA A 176 6.20 -1.83 0.88
N GLN A 177 7.10 -1.76 1.86
CA GLN A 177 7.35 -2.86 2.80
C GLN A 177 6.14 -3.15 3.69
N LEU A 178 5.45 -2.07 4.10
CA LEU A 178 4.22 -2.13 4.86
C LEU A 178 3.14 -2.88 4.06
N ALA A 179 2.90 -2.45 2.82
CA ALA A 179 1.89 -3.04 1.95
C ALA A 179 2.17 -4.53 1.74
N ARG A 180 3.42 -4.95 1.53
CA ARG A 180 3.80 -6.37 1.43
C ARG A 180 3.38 -7.17 2.67
N ARG A 181 3.69 -6.68 3.87
CA ARG A 181 3.34 -7.37 5.12
C ARG A 181 1.83 -7.48 5.30
N LEU A 182 1.10 -6.40 5.04
CA LEU A 182 -0.36 -6.38 5.10
C LEU A 182 -0.99 -7.32 4.06
N THR A 183 -0.49 -7.36 2.82
CA THR A 183 -0.98 -8.31 1.79
C THR A 183 -0.75 -9.76 2.22
N ALA A 184 0.37 -10.08 2.86
CA ALA A 184 0.65 -11.42 3.38
C ALA A 184 -0.32 -11.84 4.48
N GLN A 185 -0.55 -10.95 5.45
CA GLN A 185 -1.50 -11.18 6.53
C GLN A 185 -2.93 -11.31 6.02
N ALA A 186 -3.37 -10.37 5.17
CA ALA A 186 -4.71 -10.33 4.60
C ALA A 186 -5.00 -11.61 3.80
N TRP A 187 -4.04 -12.09 3.00
CA TRP A 187 -4.15 -13.36 2.29
C TRP A 187 -4.39 -14.53 3.24
N THR A 188 -3.58 -14.61 4.29
CA THR A 188 -3.67 -15.69 5.28
C THR A 188 -5.02 -15.69 5.98
N LEU A 189 -5.50 -14.52 6.41
CA LEU A 189 -6.80 -14.39 7.09
C LEU A 189 -7.98 -14.65 6.14
N CYS A 190 -7.91 -14.20 4.89
CA CYS A 190 -9.00 -14.40 3.93
C CYS A 190 -9.07 -15.83 3.40
N THR A 191 -7.94 -16.50 3.20
CA THR A 191 -7.89 -17.81 2.52
C THR A 191 -7.62 -19.00 3.45
N GLY A 192 -7.08 -18.74 4.65
CA GLY A 192 -6.54 -19.79 5.53
C GLY A 192 -5.23 -20.42 5.03
N LEU A 193 -4.72 -20.01 3.87
CA LEU A 193 -3.49 -20.52 3.29
C LEU A 193 -2.28 -19.70 3.75
N PRO A 194 -1.11 -20.33 3.96
CA PRO A 194 0.09 -19.57 4.24
C PRO A 194 0.43 -18.64 3.06
N PRO A 195 1.14 -17.54 3.32
CA PRO A 195 1.48 -16.53 2.32
C PRO A 195 2.44 -17.01 1.21
N GLY A 196 2.92 -18.25 1.27
CA GLY A 196 3.94 -18.78 0.37
C GLY A 196 5.30 -18.04 0.46
N PRO A 197 6.34 -18.56 -0.22
CA PRO A 197 7.55 -17.79 -0.48
C PRO A 197 7.22 -16.50 -1.25
#